data_AF-A0A3B0Y5Z3-F1
#
_entry.id   AF-A0A3B0Y5Z3-F1
#
_cell.length_a   1.000
_cell.length_b   1.000
_cell.length_c   1.000
_cell.angle_alpha   90.00
_cell.angle_beta   90.00
_cell.angle_gamma   90.00
#
_symmetry.space_group_name_H-M   'P 1'
#
loop_
_entity.id
_entity.type
_entity.pdbx_description
1 polymer ?
#
loop_
_entity_poly.entity_id
_entity_poly.type
_entity_poly.pdbx_seq_one_letter_code
_entity_poly.pdbx_strand_id
1 'polypeptide(L)'
;MTDNTLSCIQRFCEEPIDIKNKNKINQFFFQLSNLYRATTMAGHNAAQYWADIAIRSEHPLAPLAHVPGAFAALWTPEVAPKTALTLATAGYGFIALPKNLVHFTTATGARGIASSRLINSTRFGLFGPGVYAANIGRPINLFVRAQARFPIVLSTPAGMVRIFPKLVYVRWGFSPLLLP
;
A
#
# COMPACT_ATOMS: atom_id res chain seq x y z
N MET A 1 22.86 -3.20 12.63
CA MET A 1 21.85 -2.75 11.63
C MET A 1 21.22 -1.51 12.20
N THR A 2 21.42 -0.35 11.58
CA THR A 2 20.83 0.91 12.03
C THR A 2 19.40 1.00 11.52
N ASP A 3 18.44 1.05 12.44
CA ASP A 3 17.01 1.21 12.17
C ASP A 3 16.74 2.59 11.56
N ASN A 4 16.80 2.68 10.24
CA ASN A 4 16.35 3.86 9.50
C ASN A 4 14.82 3.85 9.43
N THR A 5 14.19 4.22 10.54
CA THR A 5 12.74 4.50 10.58
C THR A 5 12.47 5.74 9.74
N LEU A 6 11.73 5.57 8.64
CA LEU A 6 11.24 6.67 7.82
C LEU A 6 10.11 7.38 8.58
N SER A 7 10.45 8.38 9.40
CA SER A 7 9.47 9.29 10.00
C SER A 7 9.40 10.58 9.17
N CYS A 8 8.19 10.97 8.71
CA CYS A 8 7.96 12.36 8.28
C CYS A 8 8.14 13.21 9.54
N ILE A 9 9.15 14.09 9.54
CA ILE A 9 9.32 15.05 10.61
C ILE A 9 8.06 15.95 10.60
N GLN A 10 7.25 15.84 11.67
CA GLN A 10 5.90 16.42 11.81
C GLN A 10 5.75 17.86 11.28
N ARG A 11 6.79 18.69 11.34
CA ARG A 11 6.76 20.08 10.86
C ARG A 11 6.49 20.27 9.37
N PHE A 12 6.83 19.31 8.50
CA PHE A 12 6.75 19.50 7.05
C PHE A 12 5.54 18.84 6.39
N CYS A 13 4.72 18.14 7.17
CA CYS A 13 3.53 17.45 6.67
C CYS A 13 2.27 18.37 6.71
N GLU A 14 2.31 19.51 7.41
CA GLU A 14 1.15 20.42 7.61
C GLU A 14 1.32 21.82 6.98
N GLU A 15 2.55 22.27 6.69
CA GLU A 15 2.80 23.58 6.08
C GLU A 15 2.94 23.47 4.55
N PRO A 16 2.21 24.28 3.76
CA PRO A 16 2.42 24.34 2.32
C PRO A 16 3.85 24.81 2.00
N ILE A 17 4.49 24.14 1.05
CA ILE A 17 5.86 24.47 0.65
C ILE A 17 5.88 25.88 0.05
N ASP A 18 6.58 26.80 0.73
CA ASP A 18 6.80 28.15 0.21
C ASP A 18 7.81 28.11 -0.95
N ILE A 19 7.27 28.23 -2.16
CA ILE A 19 8.00 28.12 -3.45
C ILE A 19 8.95 29.32 -3.66
N LYS A 20 8.87 30.37 -2.83
CA LYS A 20 9.76 31.54 -2.96
C LYS A 20 11.10 31.34 -2.26
N ASN A 21 11.20 30.40 -1.33
CA ASN A 21 12.42 30.14 -0.58
C ASN A 21 13.26 29.03 -1.22
N LYS A 22 14.30 29.43 -1.98
CA LYS A 22 15.23 28.50 -2.67
C LYS A 22 15.87 27.46 -1.74
N ASN A 23 16.16 27.80 -0.48
CA ASN A 23 16.78 26.88 0.46
C ASN A 23 15.80 25.78 0.91
N LYS A 24 14.53 26.14 1.14
CA LYS A 24 13.47 25.15 1.46
C LYS A 24 13.23 24.18 0.30
N ILE A 25 13.23 24.69 -0.94
CA ILE A 25 13.09 23.86 -2.15
C ILE A 25 14.26 22.88 -2.30
N ASN A 26 15.50 23.36 -2.16
CA ASN A 26 16.69 22.51 -2.28
C ASN A 26 16.71 21.41 -1.21
N GLN A 27 16.33 21.76 0.02
CA GLN A 27 16.22 20.79 1.11
C GLN A 27 15.14 19.74 0.84
N PHE A 28 13.98 20.14 0.32
CA PHE A 28 12.92 19.23 -0.07
C PHE A 28 13.37 18.25 -1.17
N PHE A 29 13.98 18.75 -2.25
CA PHE A 29 14.48 17.88 -3.33
C PHE A 29 15.59 16.94 -2.86
N PHE A 30 16.46 17.40 -1.96
CA PHE A 30 17.48 16.55 -1.37
C PHE A 30 16.86 15.40 -0.56
N GLN A 31 15.86 15.70 0.28
CA GLN A 31 15.13 14.68 1.04
C GLN A 31 14.39 13.70 0.13
N LEU A 32 13.72 14.20 -0.92
CA LEU A 32 13.01 13.38 -1.89
C LEU A 32 13.97 12.44 -2.64
N SER A 33 15.14 12.95 -3.05
CA SER A 33 16.19 12.16 -3.71
C SER A 33 16.73 11.06 -2.80
N ASN A 34 16.97 11.37 -1.52
CA ASN A 34 17.41 10.38 -0.53
C ASN A 34 16.33 9.31 -0.28
N LEU A 35 15.07 9.73 -0.17
CA LEU A 35 13.95 8.80 0.00
C LEU A 35 13.79 7.90 -1.23
N TYR A 36 13.86 8.47 -2.43
CA TYR A 36 13.83 7.73 -3.68
C TYR A 36 14.93 6.66 -3.69
N ARG A 37 16.19 7.06 -3.47
CA ARG A 37 17.32 6.12 -3.42
C ARG A 37 17.13 5.02 -2.38
N ALA A 38 16.74 5.37 -1.16
CA ALA A 38 16.54 4.41 -0.07
C ALA A 38 15.45 3.39 -0.41
N THR A 39 14.31 3.86 -0.92
CA THR A 39 13.18 2.98 -1.29
C THR A 39 13.51 2.08 -2.47
N THR A 40 14.22 2.60 -3.48
CA THR A 40 14.58 1.79 -4.65
C THR A 40 15.69 0.77 -4.37
N MET A 41 16.62 1.11 -3.47
CA MET A 41 17.62 0.14 -2.99
C MET A 41 17.00 -0.97 -2.16
N ALA A 42 16.00 -0.66 -1.34
CA ALA A 42 15.24 -1.68 -0.62
C ALA A 42 14.50 -2.62 -1.60
N GLY A 43 13.90 -2.06 -2.66
CA GLY A 43 13.29 -2.85 -3.74
C GLY A 43 14.29 -3.77 -4.44
N HIS A 44 15.47 -3.26 -4.78
CA HIS A 44 16.55 -4.05 -5.37
C HIS A 44 17.00 -5.21 -4.49
N ASN A 45 17.27 -4.95 -3.20
CA ASN A 45 17.68 -5.98 -2.26
C ASN A 45 16.60 -7.05 -2.05
N ALA A 46 15.32 -6.62 -1.99
CA ALA A 46 14.20 -7.54 -1.88
C ALA A 46 14.03 -8.41 -3.13
N ALA A 47 14.21 -7.85 -4.33
CA ALA A 47 14.15 -8.61 -5.57
C ALA A 47 15.22 -9.71 -5.59
N GLN A 48 16.45 -9.38 -5.21
CA GLN A 48 17.54 -10.35 -5.12
C GLN A 48 17.25 -11.43 -4.07
N TYR A 49 16.77 -11.05 -2.89
CA TYR A 49 16.42 -11.99 -1.82
C TYR A 49 15.37 -13.03 -2.27
N TRP A 50 14.31 -12.58 -2.92
CA TRP A 50 13.26 -13.48 -3.40
C TRP A 50 13.70 -14.34 -4.57
N ALA A 51 14.58 -13.81 -5.44
CA ALA A 51 15.23 -14.61 -6.48
C ALA A 51 16.10 -15.73 -5.88
N ASP A 52 16.87 -15.40 -4.83
CA ASP A 52 17.70 -16.38 -4.11
C ASP A 52 16.86 -17.47 -3.45
N ILE A 53 15.71 -17.12 -2.83
CA ILE A 53 14.77 -18.11 -2.30
C ILE A 53 14.23 -19.01 -3.41
N ALA A 54 13.81 -18.42 -4.54
CA ALA A 54 13.22 -19.18 -5.63
C ALA A 54 14.17 -20.22 -6.22
N ILE A 55 15.47 -19.95 -6.21
CA ILE A 55 16.50 -20.80 -6.82
C ILE A 55 17.14 -21.75 -5.81
N ARG A 56 17.39 -21.29 -4.57
CA ARG A 56 18.23 -22.00 -3.59
C ARG A 56 17.44 -22.72 -2.49
N SER A 57 16.16 -22.42 -2.32
CA SER A 57 15.37 -23.07 -1.26
C SER A 57 14.82 -24.41 -1.73
N GLU A 58 15.01 -25.45 -0.90
CA GLU A 58 14.46 -26.79 -1.12
C GLU A 58 12.97 -26.88 -0.74
N HIS A 59 12.37 -25.80 -0.25
CA HIS A 59 10.98 -25.79 0.17
C HIS A 59 10.05 -25.94 -1.05
N PRO A 60 8.99 -26.77 -1.00
CA PRO A 60 8.08 -27.00 -2.15
C PRO A 60 7.37 -25.73 -2.65
N LEU A 61 7.25 -24.70 -1.81
CA LEU A 61 6.71 -23.38 -2.18
C LEU A 61 7.77 -22.37 -2.63
N ALA A 62 9.06 -22.72 -2.60
CA ALA A 62 10.15 -21.85 -3.04
C ALA A 62 9.94 -21.30 -4.45
N PRO A 63 9.46 -22.09 -5.43
CA PRO A 63 9.18 -21.55 -6.74
C PRO A 63 8.24 -20.34 -6.69
N LEU A 64 7.28 -20.24 -5.77
CA LEU A 64 6.34 -19.12 -5.67
C LEU A 64 6.99 -17.79 -5.22
N ALA A 65 8.24 -17.81 -4.76
CA ALA A 65 8.99 -16.61 -4.38
C ALA A 65 9.23 -15.65 -5.57
N HIS A 66 9.11 -16.11 -6.81
CA HIS A 66 9.16 -15.23 -7.99
C HIS A 66 8.08 -14.14 -7.97
N VAL A 67 6.92 -14.39 -7.34
CA VAL A 67 5.82 -13.42 -7.27
C VAL A 67 6.22 -12.18 -6.47
N PRO A 68 6.58 -12.28 -5.17
CA PRO A 68 7.06 -11.11 -4.43
C PRO A 68 8.37 -10.54 -5.01
N GLY A 69 9.22 -11.38 -5.61
CA GLY A 69 10.42 -10.92 -6.33
C GLY A 69 10.11 -10.01 -7.52
N ALA A 70 9.11 -10.36 -8.33
CA ALA A 70 8.66 -9.54 -9.46
C ALA A 70 8.09 -8.19 -8.99
N PHE A 71 7.32 -8.16 -7.90
CA PHE A 71 6.83 -6.90 -7.32
C PHE A 71 7.97 -6.04 -6.77
N ALA A 72 8.96 -6.64 -6.13
CA ALA A 72 10.15 -5.92 -5.66
C ALA A 72 10.95 -5.33 -6.84
N ALA A 73 11.06 -6.08 -7.95
CA ALA A 73 11.73 -5.64 -9.17
C ALA A 73 11.07 -4.42 -9.82
N LEU A 74 9.75 -4.24 -9.66
CA LEU A 74 9.05 -3.02 -10.13
C LEU A 74 9.51 -1.74 -9.41
N TRP A 75 10.15 -1.89 -8.26
CA TRP A 75 10.60 -0.80 -7.40
C TRP A 75 12.13 -0.65 -7.37
N THR A 76 12.87 -1.16 -8.37
CA THR A 76 14.31 -0.92 -8.50
C THR A 76 14.59 0.48 -9.08
N PRO A 77 15.83 1.02 -8.96
CA PRO A 77 16.14 2.36 -9.44
C PRO A 77 15.86 2.58 -10.94
N GLU A 78 15.95 1.54 -11.76
CA GLU A 78 15.78 1.60 -13.21
C GLU A 78 14.30 1.51 -13.62
N VAL A 79 13.48 0.84 -12.80
CA VAL A 79 12.09 0.48 -13.13
C VAL A 79 11.11 1.38 -12.39
N ALA A 80 11.40 1.77 -11.15
CA ALA A 80 10.49 2.55 -10.31
C ALA A 80 10.00 3.85 -10.96
N PRO A 81 10.83 4.69 -11.63
CA PRO A 81 10.35 5.90 -12.29
C PRO A 81 9.41 5.60 -13.45
N LYS A 82 9.72 4.57 -14.25
CA LYS A 82 8.89 4.16 -15.39
C LYS A 82 7.58 3.55 -14.92
N THR A 83 7.62 2.74 -13.87
CA THR A 83 6.43 2.19 -13.20
C THR A 83 5.59 3.34 -12.65
N ALA A 84 6.16 4.25 -11.88
CA ALA A 84 5.45 5.40 -11.32
C ALA A 84 4.84 6.28 -12.40
N LEU A 85 5.57 6.58 -13.48
CA LEU A 85 5.09 7.38 -14.60
C LEU A 85 4.01 6.66 -15.40
N THR A 86 4.19 5.39 -15.74
CA THR A 86 3.22 4.57 -16.48
C THR A 86 1.94 4.40 -15.67
N LEU A 87 2.08 4.16 -14.36
CA LEU A 87 0.95 4.11 -13.44
C LEU A 87 0.28 5.48 -13.35
N ALA A 88 1.04 6.57 -13.25
CA ALA A 88 0.47 7.92 -13.23
C ALA A 88 -0.29 8.26 -14.52
N THR A 89 0.31 8.00 -15.69
CA THR A 89 -0.29 8.34 -17.00
C THR A 89 -1.50 7.46 -17.33
N ALA A 90 -1.52 6.21 -16.89
CA ALA A 90 -2.69 5.34 -17.01
C ALA A 90 -3.72 5.53 -15.87
N GLY A 91 -3.59 6.60 -15.06
CA GLY A 91 -4.55 6.94 -14.01
C GLY A 91 -4.55 5.98 -12.81
N TYR A 92 -3.49 5.21 -12.64
CA TYR A 92 -3.16 4.44 -11.44
C TYR A 92 -2.42 5.28 -10.39
N GLY A 93 -1.92 6.47 -10.75
CA GLY A 93 -1.42 7.45 -9.80
C GLY A 93 -2.56 8.21 -9.12
N PHE A 94 -2.83 7.87 -7.85
CA PHE A 94 -3.51 8.67 -6.80
C PHE A 94 -4.80 9.48 -7.12
N ILE A 95 -5.40 9.36 -8.31
CA ILE A 95 -6.51 10.21 -8.75
C ILE A 95 -7.65 9.33 -9.30
N ALA A 96 -8.89 9.72 -8.96
CA ALA A 96 -10.15 9.03 -9.26
C ALA A 96 -10.39 7.70 -8.51
N LEU A 97 -10.15 7.68 -7.20
CA LEU A 97 -10.80 6.68 -6.36
C LEU A 97 -12.33 6.88 -6.39
N PRO A 98 -13.14 5.81 -6.37
CA PRO A 98 -14.59 5.92 -6.19
C PRO A 98 -14.90 6.77 -4.95
N LYS A 99 -16.01 7.50 -4.92
CA LYS A 99 -16.41 8.25 -3.71
C LYS A 99 -16.73 7.32 -2.54
N ASN A 100 -17.24 6.13 -2.87
CA ASN A 100 -17.60 5.11 -1.90
C ASN A 100 -16.90 3.79 -2.23
N LEU A 101 -16.43 3.11 -1.20
CA LEU A 101 -15.92 1.76 -1.27
C LEU A 101 -16.70 0.88 -0.29
N VAL A 102 -16.54 -0.42 -0.41
CA VAL A 102 -17.21 -1.42 0.44
C VAL A 102 -16.14 -2.26 1.13
N HIS A 103 -16.10 -2.21 2.46
CA HIS A 103 -15.36 -3.18 3.26
C HIS A 103 -16.25 -4.39 3.53
N PHE A 104 -15.71 -5.60 3.36
CA PHE A 104 -16.43 -6.83 3.66
C PHE A 104 -15.90 -7.46 4.95
N THR A 105 -16.81 -7.78 5.86
CA THR A 105 -16.50 -8.37 7.16
C THR A 105 -17.49 -9.48 7.55
N THR A 106 -17.29 -10.12 8.71
CA THR A 106 -18.22 -11.11 9.27
C THR A 106 -19.34 -10.41 10.06
N ALA A 107 -20.42 -11.12 10.41
CA ALA A 107 -21.49 -10.57 11.25
C ALA A 107 -20.95 -10.00 12.59
N THR A 108 -20.01 -10.72 13.20
CA THR A 108 -19.36 -10.28 14.44
C THR A 108 -18.46 -9.08 14.20
N GLY A 109 -17.71 -9.05 13.08
CA GLY A 109 -16.92 -7.88 12.70
C GLY A 109 -17.76 -6.64 12.43
N ALA A 110 -18.92 -6.79 11.77
CA ALA A 110 -19.86 -5.70 11.54
C ALA A 110 -20.39 -5.11 12.85
N ARG A 111 -20.77 -5.98 13.82
CA ARG A 111 -21.18 -5.54 15.16
C ARG A 111 -20.06 -4.79 15.89
N GLY A 112 -18.83 -5.30 15.83
CA GLY A 112 -17.67 -4.64 16.43
C GLY A 112 -17.35 -3.29 15.80
N ILE A 113 -17.49 -3.16 14.47
CA ILE A 113 -17.32 -1.88 13.76
C ILE A 113 -18.45 -0.92 14.12
N ALA A 114 -19.70 -1.39 14.22
CA ALA A 114 -20.82 -0.55 14.63
C ALA A 114 -20.65 0.03 16.04
N SER A 115 -20.07 -0.75 16.97
CA SER A 115 -19.85 -0.29 18.35
C SER A 115 -18.59 0.58 18.50
N SER A 116 -17.52 0.31 17.75
CA SER A 116 -16.22 0.98 17.92
C SER A 116 -15.91 2.06 16.89
N ARG A 117 -16.63 2.06 15.76
CA ARG A 117 -16.30 2.81 14.54
C ARG A 117 -14.91 2.51 13.94
N LEU A 118 -14.26 1.41 14.37
CA LEU A 118 -12.93 1.06 13.92
C LEU A 118 -12.95 -0.17 13.01
N ILE A 119 -12.36 -0.04 11.83
CA ILE A 119 -12.00 -1.16 10.97
C ILE A 119 -10.53 -1.50 11.23
N ASN A 120 -10.30 -2.62 11.91
CA ASN A 120 -8.95 -3.08 12.19
C ASN A 120 -8.24 -3.52 10.92
N SER A 121 -6.94 -3.22 10.84
CA SER A 121 -6.09 -3.71 9.76
C SER A 121 -6.00 -5.23 9.81
N THR A 122 -6.04 -5.85 8.64
CA THR A 122 -5.74 -7.28 8.54
C THR A 122 -4.24 -7.43 8.69
N ARG A 123 -3.78 -8.27 9.63
CA ARG A 123 -2.34 -8.52 9.84
C ARG A 123 -1.69 -9.34 8.71
N PHE A 124 -2.49 -10.17 8.03
CA PHE A 124 -2.06 -11.04 6.94
C PHE A 124 -3.03 -10.88 5.77
N GLY A 125 -2.66 -10.08 4.76
CA GLY A 125 -3.40 -9.91 3.51
C GLY A 125 -2.51 -10.24 2.31
N LEU A 126 -3.12 -10.55 1.16
CA LEU A 126 -2.38 -10.91 -0.06
C LEU A 126 -1.34 -9.84 -0.48
N PHE A 127 -1.60 -8.57 -0.13
CA PHE A 127 -0.71 -7.44 -0.39
C PHE A 127 -0.17 -6.81 0.89
N GLY A 128 -0.08 -7.59 1.97
CA GLY A 128 0.43 -7.16 3.26
C GLY A 128 -0.62 -6.59 4.22
N PRO A 129 -0.17 -6.05 5.37
CA PRO A 129 -1.04 -5.52 6.40
C PRO A 129 -1.80 -4.28 5.96
N GLY A 130 -3.12 -4.25 6.18
CA GLY A 130 -3.93 -3.11 5.80
C GLY A 130 -5.43 -3.34 5.87
N VAL A 131 -6.18 -2.27 5.58
CA VAL A 131 -7.64 -2.30 5.45
C VAL A 131 -7.99 -2.42 3.97
N TYR A 132 -8.68 -3.50 3.63
CA TYR A 132 -9.09 -3.80 2.26
C TYR A 132 -10.52 -3.38 2.00
N ALA A 133 -10.77 -2.82 0.83
CA ALA A 133 -12.09 -2.42 0.37
C ALA A 133 -12.24 -2.69 -1.13
N ALA A 134 -13.48 -2.70 -1.60
CA ALA A 134 -13.84 -2.97 -2.98
C ALA A 134 -14.75 -1.89 -3.54
N ASN A 135 -14.72 -1.67 -4.85
CA ASN A 135 -15.63 -0.72 -5.50
C ASN A 135 -16.97 -1.37 -5.86
N ILE A 136 -16.97 -2.62 -6.34
CA ILE A 136 -18.16 -3.33 -6.79
C ILE A 136 -18.09 -4.78 -6.32
N GLY A 137 -19.15 -5.24 -5.66
CA GLY A 137 -19.29 -6.63 -5.21
C GLY A 137 -18.22 -7.06 -4.22
N ARG A 138 -18.27 -8.33 -3.81
CA ARG A 138 -17.25 -8.93 -2.96
C ARG A 138 -16.14 -9.52 -3.84
N PRO A 139 -14.88 -9.06 -3.75
CA PRO A 139 -13.78 -9.69 -4.46
C PRO A 139 -13.52 -11.06 -3.82
N ILE A 140 -14.01 -12.10 -4.49
CA ILE A 140 -13.81 -13.50 -4.10
C ILE A 140 -12.38 -13.90 -4.52
N ASN A 141 -11.77 -14.86 -3.82
CA ASN A 141 -10.41 -15.38 -4.00
C ASN A 141 -9.30 -14.45 -3.48
N LEU A 142 -8.64 -14.87 -2.38
CA LEU A 142 -7.42 -14.30 -1.80
C LEU A 142 -7.49 -12.87 -1.21
N PHE A 143 -8.53 -12.07 -1.50
CA PHE A 143 -8.65 -10.69 -0.99
C PHE A 143 -9.53 -10.55 0.26
N VAL A 144 -10.61 -11.32 0.33
CA VAL A 144 -11.58 -11.28 1.42
C VAL A 144 -11.89 -12.72 1.85
N ARG A 145 -11.88 -12.97 3.16
CA ARG A 145 -12.20 -14.30 3.71
C ARG A 145 -13.59 -14.74 3.24
N ALA A 146 -13.76 -16.03 2.92
CA ALA A 146 -15.03 -16.56 2.42
C ALA A 146 -16.23 -16.29 3.36
N GLN A 147 -15.97 -16.17 4.67
CA GLN A 147 -16.94 -15.88 5.72
C GLN A 147 -17.29 -14.38 5.85
N ALA A 148 -16.45 -13.49 5.31
CA ALA A 148 -16.68 -12.05 5.36
C ALA A 148 -17.69 -11.64 4.27
N ARG A 149 -18.99 -11.78 4.56
CA ARG A 149 -20.11 -11.53 3.63
C ARG A 149 -20.87 -10.23 3.90
N PHE A 150 -20.63 -9.58 5.03
CA PHE A 150 -21.34 -8.36 5.42
C PHE A 150 -20.66 -7.14 4.80
N PRO A 151 -21.34 -6.40 3.91
CA PRO A 151 -20.80 -5.19 3.32
C PRO A 151 -20.95 -4.00 4.29
N ILE A 152 -19.92 -3.18 4.38
CA ILE A 152 -19.94 -1.89 5.06
C ILE A 152 -19.50 -0.85 4.03
N VAL A 153 -20.44 0.02 3.66
CA VAL A 153 -20.17 1.12 2.72
C VAL A 153 -19.42 2.23 3.48
N LEU A 154 -18.32 2.68 2.89
CA LEU A 154 -17.44 3.71 3.44
C LEU A 154 -17.33 4.83 2.40
N SER A 155 -17.35 6.08 2.84
CA SER A 155 -16.71 7.14 2.06
C SER A 155 -15.22 6.83 1.96
N THR A 156 -14.66 6.93 0.76
CA THR A 156 -13.29 6.47 0.50
C THR A 156 -12.29 7.15 1.42
N PRO A 157 -11.65 6.40 2.33
CA PRO A 157 -10.71 6.96 3.28
C PRO A 157 -9.45 7.51 2.62
N ALA A 158 -8.85 8.52 3.24
CA ALA A 158 -7.52 9.00 2.87
C ALA A 158 -6.47 7.88 2.98
N GLY A 159 -5.54 7.85 2.03
CA GLY A 159 -4.49 6.83 1.97
C GLY A 159 -4.93 5.49 1.40
N MET A 160 -6.15 5.38 0.87
CA MET A 160 -6.53 4.23 0.03
C MET A 160 -5.78 4.26 -1.30
N VAL A 161 -5.33 3.09 -1.74
CA VAL A 161 -4.62 2.88 -3.00
C VAL A 161 -5.30 1.75 -3.76
N ARG A 162 -5.39 1.91 -5.08
CA ARG A 162 -5.98 0.90 -5.98
C ARG A 162 -4.93 -0.19 -6.24
N ILE A 163 -5.27 -1.44 -5.95
CA ILE A 163 -4.38 -2.58 -6.23
C ILE A 163 -4.81 -3.31 -7.50
N PHE A 164 -6.12 -3.56 -7.64
CA PHE A 164 -6.68 -4.18 -8.83
C PHE A 164 -7.58 -3.18 -9.55
N PRO A 165 -7.43 -2.98 -10.89
CA PRO A 165 -8.24 -2.04 -11.64
C PRO A 165 -9.73 -2.24 -11.37
N LYS A 166 -10.43 -1.18 -10.95
CA LYS A 166 -11.88 -1.13 -10.71
C LYS A 166 -12.43 -2.10 -9.64
N LEU A 167 -11.59 -2.85 -8.93
CA LEU A 167 -12.05 -3.96 -8.07
C LEU A 167 -11.59 -3.85 -6.61
N VAL A 168 -10.28 -3.77 -6.35
CA VAL A 168 -9.71 -3.89 -4.98
C VAL A 168 -8.83 -2.70 -4.62
N TYR A 169 -8.99 -2.24 -3.39
CA TYR A 169 -8.34 -1.08 -2.81
C TYR A 169 -7.81 -1.44 -1.42
N VAL A 170 -6.68 -0.85 -1.03
CA VAL A 170 -6.07 -1.05 0.28
C VAL A 170 -5.58 0.25 0.87
N ARG A 171 -5.71 0.39 2.18
CA ARG A 171 -4.93 1.32 2.99
C ARG A 171 -3.91 0.51 3.78
N TRP A 172 -2.64 0.61 3.42
CA TRP A 172 -1.57 -0.13 4.10
C TRP A 172 -1.29 0.39 5.50
N GLY A 173 -0.83 -0.53 6.36
CA GLY A 173 -0.41 -0.22 7.72
C GLY A 173 -1.19 -1.01 8.76
N PHE A 174 -0.71 -0.92 10.01
CA PHE A 174 -1.30 -1.63 11.14
C PHE A 174 -2.35 -0.81 11.89
N SER A 175 -2.36 0.50 11.68
CA SER A 175 -3.29 1.40 12.35
C SER A 175 -4.73 1.12 11.88
N PRO A 176 -5.70 1.04 12.80
CA PRO A 176 -7.10 0.90 12.43
C PRO A 176 -7.58 2.11 11.63
N LEU A 177 -8.60 1.89 10.81
CA LEU A 177 -9.32 2.94 10.12
C LEU A 177 -10.51 3.37 10.99
N LEU A 178 -10.54 4.65 11.35
CA LEU A 178 -11.68 5.26 12.01
C LEU A 178 -12.72 5.69 10.97
N LEU A 179 -13.96 5.25 11.15
CA LEU A 179 -15.11 5.71 10.40
C LEU A 179 -15.65 7.01 11.03
N PRO A 180 -16.16 7.95 10.22
CA PRO A 180 -16.80 9.17 10.73
C PRO A 180 -17.97 8.87 11.69
#